data_AF-M1VHM1-F1
#
_entry.id   AF-M1VHM1-F1
#
_cell.length_a   1.000
_cell.length_b   1.000
_cell.length_c   1.000
_cell.angle_alpha   90.00
_cell.angle_beta   90.00
_cell.angle_gamma   90.00
#
_symmetry.space_group_name_H-M   'P 1'
#
loop_
_entity.id
_entity.type
_entity.pdbx_description
1 polymer ?
#
loop_
_entity_poly.entity_id
_entity_poly.type
_entity_poly.pdbx_seq_one_letter_code
_entity_poly.pdbx_strand_id
1 'polypeptide(L)'
;MSDNDYAAVEKQLVECIRLWERLNRAAVFYREASSQAGPDALSATIQALAGAYQRLRALCMEQRTKCATLSATEASLAEPGNWRVPLELLQWLDRGENPDLFLLRLLYDVYDLEYIGREKENALKKFRAVLETSGLPPEAPAASGHTSDQ
;
A
#
# COMPACT_ATOMS: atom_id res chain seq x y z
N MET A 1 9.58 -9.28 -9.92
CA MET A 1 8.41 -9.32 -10.83
C MET A 1 8.80 -8.70 -12.15
N SER A 2 8.39 -9.28 -13.27
CA SER A 2 8.68 -8.73 -14.60
C SER A 2 7.54 -7.82 -15.08
N ASP A 3 7.82 -6.85 -15.95
CA ASP A 3 6.78 -5.97 -16.54
C ASP A 3 5.67 -6.78 -17.26
N ASN A 4 6.01 -7.98 -17.75
CA ASN A 4 5.08 -8.92 -18.37
C ASN A 4 4.04 -9.47 -17.38
N ASP A 5 4.40 -9.65 -16.11
CA ASP A 5 3.49 -10.14 -15.07
C ASP A 5 2.39 -9.10 -14.76
N TYR A 6 2.77 -7.81 -14.72
CA TYR A 6 1.83 -6.70 -14.51
C TYR A 6 0.88 -6.53 -15.69
N ALA A 7 1.39 -6.55 -16.92
CA ALA A 7 0.57 -6.45 -18.13
C ALA A 7 -0.47 -7.59 -18.23
N ALA A 8 -0.14 -8.79 -17.75
CA ALA A 8 -1.07 -9.91 -17.70
C ALA A 8 -2.21 -9.69 -16.70
N VAL A 9 -1.90 -9.16 -15.50
CA VAL A 9 -2.90 -8.80 -14.48
C VAL A 9 -3.79 -7.66 -14.99
N GLU A 10 -3.21 -6.60 -15.54
CA GLU A 10 -3.93 -5.46 -16.12
C GLU A 10 -4.88 -5.91 -17.22
N LYS A 11 -4.39 -6.70 -18.19
CA LYS A 11 -5.22 -7.24 -19.28
C LYS A 11 -6.40 -8.05 -18.74
N GLN A 12 -6.18 -8.86 -17.71
CA GLN A 12 -7.24 -9.69 -17.12
C GLN A 12 -8.24 -8.85 -16.30
N LEU A 13 -7.80 -7.76 -15.66
CA LEU A 13 -8.67 -6.79 -14.99
C LEU A 13 -9.57 -6.06 -16.00
N VAL A 14 -8.99 -5.55 -17.10
CA VAL A 14 -9.75 -4.92 -18.19
C VAL A 14 -10.80 -5.86 -18.76
N GLU A 15 -10.47 -7.14 -18.94
CA GLU A 15 -11.45 -8.14 -19.38
C GLU A 15 -12.60 -8.33 -18.39
N CYS A 16 -12.33 -8.34 -17.08
CA CYS A 16 -13.38 -8.42 -16.06
C CYS A 16 -14.32 -7.21 -16.13
N ILE A 17 -13.77 -6.00 -16.29
CA ILE A 17 -14.55 -4.75 -16.40
C ILE A 17 -15.46 -4.81 -17.63
N ARG A 18 -14.93 -5.25 -18.78
CA ARG A 18 -15.73 -5.38 -20.02
C ARG A 18 -16.87 -6.39 -19.87
N LEU A 19 -16.61 -7.54 -19.24
CA LEU A 19 -17.63 -8.55 -19.00
C LEU A 19 -18.70 -8.07 -18.02
N TRP A 20 -18.32 -7.31 -16.99
CA TRP A 20 -19.25 -6.64 -16.07
C TRP A 20 -20.15 -5.64 -16.80
N GLU A 21 -19.57 -4.80 -17.66
CA GLU A 21 -20.34 -3.86 -18.47
C GLU A 21 -21.31 -4.58 -19.42
N ARG A 22 -20.85 -5.65 -20.09
CA ARG A 22 -21.70 -6.48 -20.95
C ARG A 22 -22.86 -7.10 -20.18
N LEU A 23 -22.61 -7.58 -18.96
CA LEU A 23 -23.64 -8.12 -18.08
C LEU A 23 -24.68 -7.06 -17.71
N ASN A 24 -24.24 -5.86 -17.32
CA ASN A 24 -25.15 -4.75 -17.01
C ASN A 24 -26.02 -4.37 -18.20
N ARG A 25 -25.42 -4.25 -19.39
CA ARG A 25 -26.16 -3.99 -20.63
C ARG A 25 -27.17 -5.10 -20.90
N ALA A 26 -26.75 -6.36 -20.83
CA ALA A 26 -27.64 -7.51 -21.04
C ALA A 26 -28.80 -7.55 -20.03
N ALA A 27 -28.56 -7.22 -18.76
CA ALA A 27 -29.59 -7.16 -17.73
C ALA A 27 -30.61 -6.05 -17.97
N VAL A 28 -30.17 -4.88 -18.46
CA VAL A 28 -31.06 -3.77 -18.85
C VAL A 28 -31.89 -4.16 -20.07
N PHE A 29 -31.27 -4.65 -21.14
CA PHE A 29 -31.98 -5.07 -22.35
C PHE A 29 -32.91 -6.27 -22.11
N TYR A 30 -32.57 -7.18 -21.19
CA TYR A 30 -33.44 -8.30 -20.83
C TYR A 30 -34.72 -7.85 -20.12
N ARG A 31 -34.69 -6.77 -19.34
CA ARG A 31 -35.92 -6.15 -18.81
C ARG A 31 -36.83 -5.63 -19.92
N GLU A 32 -36.26 -5.26 -21.07
CA GLU A 32 -36.97 -4.63 -22.18
C GLU A 32 -37.42 -5.63 -23.26
N ALA A 33 -36.71 -6.75 -23.42
CA ALA A 33 -36.95 -7.73 -24.48
C ALA A 33 -37.43 -9.09 -23.93
N SER A 34 -38.73 -9.39 -24.08
CA SER A 34 -39.41 -10.60 -23.55
C SER A 34 -39.09 -11.92 -24.28
N SER A 35 -37.87 -12.11 -24.79
CA SER A 35 -37.52 -13.31 -25.58
C SER A 35 -36.64 -14.30 -24.80
N GLN A 36 -36.83 -15.60 -25.09
CA GLN A 36 -36.10 -16.73 -24.49
C GLN A 36 -34.58 -16.71 -24.79
N ALA A 37 -34.10 -15.87 -25.71
CA ALA A 37 -32.67 -15.71 -26.01
C ALA A 37 -31.91 -14.88 -24.96
N GLY A 38 -32.63 -14.09 -24.16
CA GLY A 38 -32.05 -13.23 -23.12
C GLY A 38 -31.41 -13.98 -21.93
N PRO A 39 -32.09 -14.99 -21.32
CA PRO A 39 -31.55 -15.73 -20.18
C PRO A 39 -30.27 -16.50 -20.51
N ASP A 40 -30.18 -17.12 -21.69
CA ASP A 40 -29.01 -17.89 -22.11
C ASP A 40 -27.80 -16.98 -22.32
N ALA A 41 -27.99 -15.82 -22.97
CA ALA A 41 -26.94 -14.83 -23.15
C ALA A 41 -26.48 -14.21 -21.81
N LEU A 42 -27.41 -13.98 -20.89
CA LEU A 42 -27.11 -13.51 -19.53
C LEU A 42 -26.29 -14.55 -18.76
N SER A 43 -26.74 -15.80 -18.76
CA SER A 43 -26.07 -16.93 -18.10
C SER A 43 -24.65 -17.12 -18.64
N ALA A 44 -24.47 -17.10 -19.97
CA ALA A 44 -23.16 -17.19 -20.59
C ALA A 44 -22.23 -16.02 -20.19
N THR A 45 -22.78 -14.80 -20.07
CA THR A 45 -22.00 -13.62 -19.65
C THR A 45 -21.60 -13.71 -18.18
N ILE A 46 -22.48 -14.21 -17.30
CA ILE A 46 -22.18 -14.46 -15.88
C ILE A 46 -21.07 -15.51 -15.75
N GLN A 47 -21.16 -16.61 -16.49
CA GLN A 47 -20.13 -17.67 -16.48
C GLN A 47 -18.78 -17.14 -16.98
N ALA A 48 -18.79 -16.35 -18.05
CA ALA A 48 -17.57 -15.72 -18.59
C ALA A 48 -16.93 -14.77 -17.57
N LEU A 49 -17.73 -13.94 -16.89
CA LEU A 49 -17.27 -13.03 -15.84
C LEU A 49 -16.67 -13.80 -14.65
N ALA A 50 -17.36 -14.83 -14.18
CA ALA A 50 -16.87 -15.68 -13.08
C ALA A 50 -15.52 -16.32 -13.45
N GLY A 51 -15.38 -16.83 -14.68
CA GLY A 51 -14.11 -17.39 -15.17
C GLY A 51 -13.00 -16.34 -15.28
N ALA A 52 -13.32 -15.14 -15.75
CA ALA A 52 -12.36 -14.03 -15.82
C ALA A 52 -11.87 -13.61 -14.42
N TYR A 53 -12.78 -13.52 -13.45
CA TYR A 53 -12.45 -13.21 -12.06
C TYR A 53 -11.58 -14.30 -11.41
N GLN A 54 -11.88 -15.58 -11.66
CA GLN A 54 -11.06 -16.68 -11.17
C GLN A 54 -9.63 -16.64 -11.74
N ARG A 55 -9.46 -16.31 -13.04
CA ARG A 55 -8.15 -16.11 -13.65
C ARG A 55 -7.40 -14.92 -13.05
N LEU A 56 -8.09 -13.79 -12.85
CA LEU A 56 -7.50 -12.61 -12.19
C LEU A 56 -6.99 -12.96 -10.79
N ARG A 57 -7.82 -13.64 -10.00
CA ARG A 57 -7.44 -14.09 -8.66
C ARG A 57 -6.25 -15.05 -8.68
N ALA A 58 -6.21 -15.99 -9.62
CA ALA A 58 -5.09 -16.91 -9.78
C ALA A 58 -3.79 -16.17 -10.09
N LEU A 59 -3.82 -15.24 -11.06
CA LEU A 59 -2.66 -14.39 -11.39
C LEU A 59 -2.20 -13.59 -10.16
N CYS A 60 -3.11 -12.93 -9.45
CA CYS A 60 -2.76 -12.16 -8.25
C CYS A 60 -2.14 -13.03 -7.15
N MET A 61 -2.66 -14.24 -6.92
CA MET A 61 -2.11 -15.18 -5.94
C MET A 61 -0.75 -15.74 -6.38
N GLU A 62 -0.56 -15.99 -7.67
CA GLU A 62 0.72 -16.40 -8.24
C GLU A 62 1.77 -15.32 -8.04
N GLN A 63 1.45 -14.06 -8.33
CA GLN A 63 2.36 -12.93 -8.11
C GLN A 63 2.69 -12.76 -6.62
N ARG A 64 1.69 -12.88 -5.74
CA ARG A 64 1.92 -12.87 -4.29
C ARG A 64 2.90 -13.98 -3.87
N THR A 65 2.77 -15.18 -4.44
CA THR A 65 3.65 -16.31 -4.12
C THR A 65 5.07 -16.09 -4.65
N LYS A 66 5.22 -15.60 -5.89
CA LYS A 66 6.52 -15.22 -6.48
C LYS A 66 7.25 -14.17 -5.66
N CYS A 67 6.52 -13.17 -5.16
CA CYS A 67 7.07 -12.15 -4.28
C CYS A 67 7.52 -12.72 -2.92
N ALA A 68 6.76 -13.65 -2.35
CA ALA A 68 7.10 -14.32 -1.09
C ALA A 68 8.26 -15.32 -1.20
N THR A 69 8.49 -15.92 -2.36
CA THR A 69 9.63 -16.84 -2.57
C THR A 69 10.93 -16.11 -2.83
N LEU A 70 10.89 -14.95 -3.49
CA LEU A 70 12.06 -14.08 -3.67
C LEU A 70 12.58 -13.50 -2.34
N SER A 71 11.72 -13.32 -1.34
CA SER A 71 12.10 -12.81 -0.01
C SER A 71 12.78 -13.84 0.90
N ALA A 72 12.81 -15.13 0.53
CA ALA A 72 13.41 -16.18 1.35
C ALA A 72 14.92 -16.37 1.13
N THR A 73 15.50 -15.75 0.10
CA THR A 73 16.92 -15.93 -0.29
C THR A 73 17.87 -14.82 0.14
N GLU A 74 17.40 -13.70 0.70
CA GLU A 74 18.27 -12.59 1.12
C GLU A 74 17.77 -11.94 2.42
N ALA A 75 18.54 -12.10 3.51
CA ALA A 75 18.33 -11.38 4.75
C ALA A 75 18.89 -9.95 4.64
N SER A 76 18.05 -8.94 4.43
CA SER A 76 18.37 -7.52 4.68
C SER A 76 17.10 -6.65 4.65
N LEU A 77 17.12 -5.57 5.43
CA LEU A 77 16.00 -4.74 5.91
C LEU A 77 15.29 -3.94 4.80
N ALA A 78 14.30 -4.57 4.16
CA ALA A 78 13.08 -4.01 3.55
C ALA A 78 12.54 -5.12 2.63
N GLU A 79 11.72 -6.04 3.16
CA GLU A 79 11.28 -7.25 2.44
C GLU A 79 10.79 -6.92 1.01
N PRO A 80 11.57 -7.22 -0.04
CA PRO A 80 11.15 -6.98 -1.41
C PRO A 80 10.13 -8.04 -1.77
N GLY A 81 8.87 -7.65 -1.95
CA GLY A 81 7.77 -8.59 -2.20
C GLY A 81 6.62 -8.50 -1.20
N ASN A 82 6.81 -7.85 -0.06
CA ASN A 82 5.72 -7.51 0.86
C ASN A 82 5.17 -6.12 0.50
N TRP A 83 4.79 -5.94 -0.77
CA TRP A 83 4.15 -4.73 -1.27
C TRP A 83 2.78 -4.59 -0.61
N ARG A 84 2.79 -4.04 0.59
CA ARG A 84 1.57 -3.68 1.30
C ARG A 84 1.10 -2.38 0.68
N VAL A 85 -0.02 -2.44 -0.03
CA VAL A 85 -0.74 -1.23 -0.41
C VAL A 85 -1.15 -0.55 0.90
N PRO A 86 -0.69 0.68 1.20
CA PRO A 86 -1.08 1.38 2.41
C PRO A 86 -2.60 1.51 2.47
N LEU A 87 -3.20 1.36 3.65
CA LEU A 87 -4.66 1.49 3.80
C LEU A 87 -5.15 2.85 3.31
N GLU A 88 -4.36 3.91 3.51
CA GLU A 88 -4.66 5.26 3.03
C GLU A 88 -4.71 5.35 1.50
N LEU A 89 -3.81 4.65 0.80
CA LEU A 89 -3.84 4.56 -0.65
C LEU A 89 -5.09 3.83 -1.14
N LEU A 90 -5.52 2.77 -0.45
CA LEU A 90 -6.78 2.09 -0.74
C LEU A 90 -7.99 3.01 -0.53
N GLN A 91 -8.00 3.79 0.56
CA GLN A 91 -9.07 4.76 0.84
C GLN A 91 -9.12 5.87 -0.21
N TRP A 92 -7.98 6.29 -0.76
CA TRP A 92 -7.93 7.23 -1.87
C TRP A 92 -8.49 6.67 -3.17
N LEU A 93 -8.10 5.44 -3.51
CA LEU A 93 -8.65 4.75 -4.67
C LEU A 93 -10.17 4.58 -4.55
N ASP A 94 -10.69 4.28 -3.36
CA ASP A 94 -12.13 4.15 -3.09
C ASP A 94 -12.90 5.48 -3.29
N ARG A 95 -12.24 6.61 -3.07
CA ARG A 95 -12.78 7.95 -3.35
C ARG A 95 -12.62 8.39 -4.82
N GLY A 96 -11.95 7.58 -5.64
CA GLY A 96 -11.62 7.93 -7.03
C GLY A 96 -10.51 8.99 -7.14
N GLU A 97 -9.71 9.19 -6.09
CA GLU A 97 -8.58 10.12 -6.11
C GLU A 97 -7.39 9.52 -6.89
N ASN A 98 -6.56 10.38 -7.51
CA ASN A 98 -5.42 9.93 -8.31
C ASN A 98 -4.30 9.41 -7.38
N PRO A 99 -3.89 8.13 -7.48
CA PRO A 99 -2.83 7.55 -6.63
C PRO A 99 -1.45 8.20 -6.82
N ASP A 100 -1.17 8.83 -7.96
CA ASP A 100 0.11 9.51 -8.19
C ASP A 100 0.29 10.71 -7.26
N LEU A 101 -0.80 11.41 -6.95
CA LEU A 101 -0.79 12.51 -5.98
C LEU A 101 -0.47 12.01 -4.56
N PHE A 102 -0.70 10.72 -4.28
CA PHE A 102 -0.50 10.12 -2.95
C PHE A 102 0.99 9.95 -2.74
N LEU A 103 1.62 9.37 -3.77
CA LEU A 103 3.05 9.16 -3.82
C LEU A 103 3.79 10.49 -3.76
N LEU A 104 3.32 11.51 -4.47
CA LEU A 104 3.90 12.86 -4.37
C LEU A 104 3.79 13.42 -2.95
N ARG A 105 2.62 13.35 -2.31
CA ARG A 105 2.44 13.80 -0.93
C ARG A 105 3.37 13.05 0.04
N LEU A 106 3.44 11.73 -0.08
CA LEU A 106 4.29 10.90 0.76
C LEU A 106 5.77 11.27 0.60
N LEU A 107 6.23 11.54 -0.63
CA LEU A 107 7.59 12.01 -0.90
C LEU A 107 7.87 13.36 -0.24
N TYR A 108 6.92 14.30 -0.27
CA TYR A 108 7.04 15.57 0.43
C TYR A 108 7.11 15.37 1.95
N ASP A 109 6.26 14.53 2.52
CA ASP A 109 6.24 14.25 3.96
C ASP A 109 7.57 13.63 4.42
N VAL A 110 8.15 12.70 3.64
CA VAL A 110 9.47 12.13 3.92
C VAL A 110 10.56 13.19 3.88
N TYR A 111 10.56 14.05 2.86
CA TYR A 111 11.54 15.12 2.72
C TYR A 111 11.47 16.12 3.90
N ASP A 112 10.25 16.49 4.32
CA ASP A 112 10.05 17.41 5.43
C ASP A 112 10.51 16.78 6.76
N LEU A 113 10.22 15.50 6.99
CA LEU A 113 10.71 14.76 8.16
C LEU A 113 12.24 14.68 8.20
N GLU A 114 12.90 14.44 7.08
CA GLU A 114 14.38 14.46 6.99
C GLU A 114 14.95 15.83 7.30
N TYR A 115 14.32 16.89 6.75
CA TYR A 115 14.72 18.27 7.02
C TYR A 115 14.56 18.62 8.51
N ILE A 116 13.41 18.35 9.10
CA ILE A 116 13.13 18.56 10.53
C ILE A 116 14.10 17.74 11.40
N GLY A 117 14.39 16.49 11.01
CA GLY A 117 15.36 15.64 11.70
C GLY A 117 16.75 16.26 11.75
N ARG A 118 17.22 16.80 10.62
CA ARG A 118 18.50 17.51 10.52
C ARG A 118 18.54 18.78 11.37
N GLU A 119 17.49 19.59 11.31
CA GLU A 119 17.40 20.82 12.11
C GLU A 119 17.38 20.51 13.61
N LYS A 120 16.68 19.44 14.03
CA LYS A 120 16.69 18.97 15.41
C LYS A 120 18.08 18.51 15.85
N GLU A 121 18.80 17.76 15.02
CA GLU A 121 20.18 17.33 15.32
C GLU A 121 21.11 18.55 15.46
N ASN A 122 20.98 19.53 14.57
CA ASN A 122 21.75 20.78 14.61
C ASN A 122 21.46 21.58 15.90
N ALA A 123 20.19 21.69 16.29
CA ALA A 123 19.79 22.35 17.53
C ALA A 123 20.39 21.65 18.76
N LEU A 124 20.36 20.31 18.80
CA LEU A 124 20.95 19.52 19.88
C LEU A 124 22.48 19.68 19.96
N LYS A 125 23.17 19.72 18.80
CA LYS A 125 24.62 20.00 18.76
C LYS A 125 24.96 21.37 19.32
N LYS A 126 24.22 22.41 18.91
CA LYS A 126 24.40 23.78 19.43
C LYS A 126 24.13 23.84 20.94
N PHE A 127 23.07 23.19 21.41
CA PHE A 127 22.74 23.13 22.83
C PHE A 127 23.83 22.42 23.65
N ARG A 128 24.34 21.28 23.17
CA ARG A 128 25.47 20.58 23.80
C ARG A 128 26.71 21.47 23.88
N ALA A 129 27.07 22.17 22.80
CA ALA A 129 28.22 23.07 22.79
C ALA A 129 28.06 24.23 23.79
N VAL A 130 26.84 24.75 23.97
CA VAL A 130 26.55 25.77 24.99
C VAL A 130 26.74 25.21 26.40
N LEU A 131 26.27 23.98 26.69
CA LEU A 131 26.47 23.34 27.99
C LEU A 131 27.96 23.09 28.29
N GLU A 132 28.73 22.65 27.29
CA GLU A 132 30.17 22.42 27.43
C GLU A 132 30.95 23.72 27.68
N THR A 133 30.51 24.84 27.09
CA THR A 133 31.18 26.14 27.20
C THR A 133 30.73 27.00 28.39
N SER A 134 29.52 26.77 28.91
CA SER A 134 28.98 27.53 30.05
C SER A 134 29.53 27.11 31.41
N GLY A 135 30.37 26.06 31.47
CA GLY A 135 31.08 25.67 32.68
C GLY A 135 30.16 25.27 33.84
N LEU A 136 28.91 24.90 33.55
CA LEU A 136 28.02 24.34 34.56
C LEU A 136 28.65 23.03 35.03
N PRO A 137 29.01 22.89 36.32
CA PRO A 137 29.54 21.64 36.82
C PRO A 137 28.49 20.55 36.56
N PRO A 138 28.90 19.31 36.21
CA PRO A 138 27.95 18.21 36.19
C PRO A 138 27.25 18.22 37.56
N GLU A 139 25.92 18.29 37.58
CA GLU A 139 25.18 18.07 38.82
C GLU A 139 25.73 16.74 39.36
N ALA A 140 26.45 16.83 40.47
CA ALA A 140 26.92 15.66 41.17
C ALA A 140 25.69 14.77 41.37
N PRO A 141 25.78 13.46 41.08
CA PRO A 141 24.64 12.58 41.25
C PRO A 141 24.07 12.86 42.64
N ALA A 142 22.80 13.29 42.69
CA ALA A 142 22.12 13.52 43.94
C ALA A 142 22.38 12.27 44.78
N ALA A 143 23.12 12.46 45.88
CA ALA A 143 23.46 11.36 46.75
C ALA A 143 22.14 10.75 47.20
N SER A 144 21.76 9.63 46.60
CA SER A 144 20.71 8.75 47.07
C SER A 144 21.19 8.13 48.37
N GLY A 145 21.27 8.97 49.39
CA GLY A 145 21.41 8.63 50.79
C GLY A 145 20.06 8.86 51.45
N HIS A 146 19.03 8.13 51.00
CA HIS A 146 18.02 7.70 51.96
C HIS A 146 18.74 6.73 52.89
N THR A 147 19.26 7.25 54.00
CA THR A 147 19.53 6.46 55.18
C THR A 147 18.21 5.84 55.60
N SER A 148 18.12 4.52 55.48
CA SER A 148 17.17 3.74 56.26
C SER A 148 17.41 4.06 57.72
N ASP A 149 16.42 4.67 58.37
CA ASP A 149 16.16 4.49 59.80
C ASP A 149 14.65 4.66 60.03
N GLN A 150 14.02 3.51 60.30
CA GLN A 150 12.65 3.27 60.83
C GLN A 150 11.44 3.49 59.92
#